data_AF-A0A2M8P4U1-F1
#
_entry.id   AF-A0A2M8P4U1-F1
#
_cell.length_a   1.000
_cell.length_b   1.000
_cell.length_c   1.000
_cell.angle_alpha   90.00
_cell.angle_beta   90.00
_cell.angle_gamma   90.00
#
_symmetry.space_group_name_H-M   'P 1'
#
loop_
_entity.id
_entity.type
_entity.pdbx_description
1 polymer ?
#
loop_
_entity_poly.entity_id
_entity_poly.type
_entity_poly.pdbx_seq_one_letter_code
_entity_poly.pdbx_strand_id
1 'polypeptide(L)'
;MQGAFMPLHGNLRDFSATQVFNLINLSGRTGTLTIYEGIPTGEKDAMQKEKEAPGAEKAKVIFKSGKLVHALLSGQANDLIAVLNKAGKLTDQQAAIMRERAKGTADKALAMRLIGANYVSQVDIVNSIKQFVLDVVYNLMSWHSGPFQFDDNALPQEDRIYVPIDLENVIIEGARRLKKDEELLAAIPNLDVALKFPENPKEKFKGIHLSVEEWRVVSFVNPKNTIRAIAKANNMSDMEIRRIVYMLEQAGLVEIVAPAPGSMAKSATTPTRRTSKPQPTIKKDVVSKLIDKIKSI
;
A
#
# COMPACT_ATOMS: atom_id res chain seq x y z
N MET A 1 -37.06 -20.21 -8.95
CA MET A 1 -36.68 -19.51 -10.19
C MET A 1 -35.24 -19.06 -10.05
N GLN A 2 -34.30 -19.73 -10.72
CA GLN A 2 -32.91 -19.27 -10.77
C GLN A 2 -32.88 -18.08 -11.72
N GLY A 3 -32.79 -16.87 -11.18
CA GLY A 3 -32.48 -15.70 -11.99
C GLY A 3 -31.09 -15.92 -12.59
N ALA A 4 -30.99 -15.95 -13.91
CA ALA A 4 -29.71 -15.91 -14.60
C ALA A 4 -29.04 -14.57 -14.22
N PHE A 5 -28.12 -14.61 -13.25
CA PHE A 5 -27.34 -13.45 -12.86
C PHE A 5 -26.39 -13.13 -14.01
N MET A 6 -26.39 -11.87 -14.46
CA MET A 6 -25.48 -11.45 -15.52
C MET A 6 -24.02 -11.61 -15.06
N PRO A 7 -23.12 -12.14 -15.92
CA PRO A 7 -21.69 -12.16 -15.65
C PRO A 7 -21.21 -10.71 -15.49
N LEU A 8 -20.74 -10.37 -14.29
CA LEU A 8 -20.28 -9.02 -13.99
C LEU A 8 -18.83 -8.91 -14.46
N HIS A 9 -18.64 -8.34 -15.64
CA HIS A 9 -17.34 -8.07 -16.25
C HIS A 9 -17.31 -6.62 -16.76
N GLY A 10 -16.12 -6.04 -16.84
CA GLY A 10 -15.96 -4.65 -17.24
C GLY A 10 -14.53 -4.16 -17.07
N ASN A 11 -14.34 -2.84 -17.03
CA ASN A 11 -13.05 -2.21 -16.76
C ASN A 11 -13.19 -1.23 -15.59
N LEU A 12 -12.19 -1.21 -14.71
CA LEU A 12 -12.16 -0.32 -13.53
C LEU A 12 -12.22 1.17 -13.88
N ARG A 13 -11.85 1.55 -15.12
CA ARG A 13 -11.95 2.93 -15.62
C ARG A 13 -13.39 3.42 -15.83
N ASP A 14 -14.31 2.48 -16.07
CA ASP A 14 -15.72 2.77 -16.34
C ASP A 14 -16.59 2.41 -15.13
N PHE A 15 -16.13 1.44 -14.32
CA PHE A 15 -16.78 1.04 -13.08
C PHE A 15 -15.75 0.77 -11.98
N SER A 16 -15.54 1.75 -11.12
CA SER A 16 -14.51 1.73 -10.07
C SER A 16 -14.65 0.53 -9.12
N ALA A 17 -13.55 0.12 -8.50
CA ALA A 17 -13.56 -0.96 -7.51
C ALA A 17 -14.56 -0.70 -6.36
N THR A 18 -14.70 0.56 -5.93
CA THR A 18 -15.70 0.99 -4.93
C THR A 18 -17.12 0.64 -5.38
N GLN A 19 -17.47 0.92 -6.64
CA GLN A 19 -18.78 0.63 -7.20
C GLN A 19 -19.01 -0.88 -7.34
N VAL A 20 -17.98 -1.63 -7.76
CA VAL A 20 -18.00 -3.11 -7.82
C VAL A 20 -18.29 -3.70 -6.44
N PHE A 21 -17.55 -3.26 -5.41
CA PHE A 21 -17.74 -3.77 -4.04
C PHE A 21 -19.11 -3.41 -3.49
N ASN A 22 -19.60 -2.20 -3.74
CA ASN A 22 -20.95 -1.80 -3.32
C ASN A 22 -22.03 -2.66 -3.99
N LEU A 23 -21.90 -2.94 -5.29
CA LEU A 23 -22.83 -3.81 -6.01
C LEU A 23 -22.84 -5.23 -5.43
N ILE A 24 -21.66 -5.81 -5.15
CA ILE A 24 -21.54 -7.14 -4.54
C ILE A 24 -22.14 -7.16 -3.13
N ASN A 25 -21.90 -6.11 -2.34
CA ASN A 25 -22.47 -5.98 -1.00
C ASN A 25 -24.01 -5.99 -1.03
N LEU A 26 -24.60 -5.09 -1.83
CA LEU A 26 -26.06 -4.93 -1.92
C LEU A 26 -26.76 -6.15 -2.51
N SER A 27 -26.11 -6.85 -3.45
CA SER A 27 -26.66 -8.06 -4.06
C SER A 27 -26.42 -9.34 -3.24
N GLY A 28 -25.64 -9.26 -2.16
CA GLY A 28 -25.32 -10.43 -1.32
C GLY A 28 -24.57 -11.53 -2.06
N ARG A 29 -23.85 -11.21 -3.14
CA ARG A 29 -23.21 -12.22 -4.01
C ARG A 29 -22.08 -12.96 -3.32
N THR A 30 -21.91 -14.21 -3.72
CA THR A 30 -20.79 -15.09 -3.33
C THR A 30 -20.02 -15.44 -4.59
N GLY A 31 -18.70 -15.24 -4.57
CA GLY A 31 -17.88 -15.46 -5.75
C GLY A 31 -16.53 -14.78 -5.64
N THR A 32 -15.79 -14.81 -6.75
CA THR A 32 -14.44 -14.24 -6.85
C THR A 32 -14.41 -13.16 -7.91
N LEU A 33 -13.99 -11.96 -7.52
CA LEU A 33 -13.61 -10.88 -8.44
C LEU A 33 -12.14 -11.06 -8.80
N THR A 34 -11.86 -11.23 -10.09
CA THR A 34 -10.50 -11.24 -10.64
C THR A 34 -10.26 -9.95 -11.43
N ILE A 35 -9.12 -9.31 -11.19
CA ILE A 35 -8.69 -8.10 -11.91
C ILE A 35 -7.45 -8.46 -12.70
N TYR A 36 -7.42 -8.04 -13.96
CA TYR A 36 -6.39 -8.37 -14.93
C TYR A 36 -5.57 -7.14 -15.32
N GLU A 37 -4.39 -7.40 -15.87
CA GLU A 37 -3.67 -6.41 -16.67
C GLU A 37 -4.49 -6.04 -17.91
N GLY A 38 -4.57 -4.75 -18.23
CA GLY A 38 -5.24 -4.28 -19.43
C GLY A 38 -4.27 -4.30 -20.61
N ILE A 39 -4.54 -5.13 -21.61
CA ILE A 39 -3.79 -5.16 -22.86
C ILE A 39 -4.57 -4.37 -23.90
N PRO A 40 -4.05 -3.23 -24.40
CA PRO A 40 -4.73 -2.44 -25.43
C PRO A 40 -4.93 -3.26 -26.69
N THR A 41 -6.15 -3.32 -27.22
CA THR A 41 -6.48 -4.14 -28.39
C THR A 41 -6.38 -3.38 -29.72
N GLY A 42 -6.15 -2.06 -29.68
CA GLY A 42 -6.21 -1.18 -30.86
C GLY A 42 -7.62 -0.92 -31.39
N GLU A 43 -8.66 -1.52 -30.80
CA GLU A 43 -10.07 -1.24 -31.10
C GLU A 43 -10.61 -0.17 -30.17
N LYS A 44 -11.65 0.55 -30.60
CA LYS A 44 -12.40 1.45 -29.72
C LYS A 44 -13.63 0.77 -29.17
N ASP A 45 -13.94 1.02 -27.90
CA ASP A 45 -15.20 0.60 -27.28
C ASP A 45 -16.37 1.53 -27.67
N ALA A 46 -17.57 1.22 -27.16
CA ALA A 46 -18.77 2.01 -27.40
C ALA A 46 -18.66 3.47 -26.94
N MET A 47 -17.73 3.78 -26.05
CA MET A 47 -17.44 5.12 -25.54
C MET A 47 -16.24 5.79 -26.24
N GLN A 48 -15.80 5.25 -27.39
CA GLN A 48 -14.66 5.74 -28.18
C GLN A 48 -13.30 5.69 -27.45
N LYS A 49 -13.20 4.94 -26.34
CA LYS A 49 -11.94 4.70 -25.64
C LYS A 49 -11.27 3.45 -26.18
N GLU A 50 -9.95 3.35 -26.07
CA GLU A 50 -9.23 2.15 -26.48
C GLU A 50 -9.67 0.95 -25.63
N LYS A 51 -10.11 -0.12 -26.27
CA LYS A 51 -10.57 -1.34 -25.60
C LYS A 51 -9.37 -2.09 -25.03
N GLU A 52 -9.53 -2.60 -23.82
CA GLU A 52 -8.52 -3.40 -23.14
C GLU A 52 -9.02 -4.84 -22.99
N ALA A 53 -8.21 -5.80 -23.42
CA ALA A 53 -8.45 -7.22 -23.18
C ALA A 53 -7.77 -7.67 -21.87
N PRO A 54 -8.34 -8.67 -21.16
CA PRO A 54 -7.69 -9.27 -20.00
C PRO A 54 -6.35 -9.93 -20.35
N GLY A 55 -5.28 -9.46 -19.71
CA GLY A 55 -3.95 -10.05 -19.75
C GLY A 55 -3.69 -10.97 -18.55
N ALA A 56 -2.53 -10.81 -17.91
CA ALA A 56 -2.19 -11.57 -16.71
C ALA A 56 -3.10 -11.19 -15.52
N GLU A 57 -3.44 -12.16 -14.67
CA GLU A 57 -4.14 -11.89 -13.41
C GLU A 57 -3.28 -10.99 -12.53
N LYS A 58 -3.85 -9.91 -12.01
CA LYS A 58 -3.17 -8.98 -11.09
C LYS A 58 -3.67 -9.09 -9.66
N ALA A 59 -4.94 -9.42 -9.47
CA ALA A 59 -5.52 -9.54 -8.14
C ALA A 59 -6.78 -10.41 -8.12
N LYS A 60 -7.07 -10.97 -6.94
CA LYS A 60 -8.32 -11.67 -6.66
C LYS A 60 -8.91 -11.19 -5.34
N VAL A 61 -10.22 -10.98 -5.32
CA VAL A 61 -10.99 -10.64 -4.12
C VAL A 61 -12.16 -11.62 -4.01
N ILE A 62 -12.29 -12.26 -2.87
CA ILE A 62 -13.28 -13.31 -2.65
C ILE A 62 -14.35 -12.79 -1.70
N PHE A 63 -15.60 -13.06 -2.08
CA PHE A 63 -16.79 -12.62 -1.37
C PHE A 63 -17.68 -13.80 -0.99
N LYS A 64 -18.32 -13.71 0.17
CA LYS A 64 -19.30 -14.67 0.64
C LYS A 64 -20.49 -13.93 1.26
N SER A 65 -21.66 -14.14 0.66
CA SER A 65 -22.91 -13.51 1.10
C SER A 65 -22.79 -11.98 1.24
N GLY A 66 -22.17 -11.33 0.24
CA GLY A 66 -21.93 -9.88 0.25
C GLY A 66 -20.76 -9.43 1.12
N LYS A 67 -20.15 -10.31 1.93
CA LYS A 67 -19.00 -9.96 2.79
C LYS A 67 -17.69 -10.24 2.10
N LEU A 68 -16.70 -9.39 2.35
CA LEU A 68 -15.31 -9.61 1.96
C LEU A 68 -14.70 -10.70 2.85
N VAL A 69 -14.16 -11.76 2.26
CA VAL A 69 -13.56 -12.86 3.04
C VAL A 69 -12.07 -13.05 2.75
N HIS A 70 -11.60 -12.66 1.57
CA HIS A 70 -10.19 -12.77 1.20
C HIS A 70 -9.82 -11.79 0.10
N ALA A 71 -8.54 -11.44 0.03
CA ALA A 71 -7.99 -10.66 -1.07
C ALA A 71 -6.51 -10.99 -1.26
N LEU A 72 -6.02 -10.97 -2.50
CA LEU A 72 -4.61 -11.20 -2.83
C LEU A 72 -4.20 -10.42 -4.07
N LEU A 73 -2.93 -10.04 -4.10
CA LEU A 73 -2.25 -9.52 -5.28
C LEU A 73 -1.40 -10.63 -5.91
N SER A 74 -1.37 -10.70 -7.22
CA SER A 74 -0.54 -11.66 -7.95
C SER A 74 0.94 -11.41 -7.68
N GLY A 75 1.71 -12.50 -7.54
CA GLY A 75 3.14 -12.46 -7.24
C GLY A 75 3.48 -12.14 -5.77
N GLN A 76 2.51 -11.92 -4.89
CA GLN A 76 2.75 -11.76 -3.46
C GLN A 76 2.49 -13.05 -2.69
N ALA A 77 3.37 -13.35 -1.73
CA ALA A 77 3.15 -14.43 -0.79
C ALA A 77 1.91 -14.11 0.07
N ASN A 78 0.99 -15.07 0.14
CA ASN A 78 -0.30 -14.93 0.82
C ASN A 78 -0.61 -16.11 1.75
N ASP A 79 0.43 -16.84 2.16
CA ASP A 79 0.35 -17.86 3.20
C ASP A 79 0.18 -17.19 4.58
N LEU A 80 -0.35 -17.93 5.56
CA LEU A 80 -0.51 -17.40 6.92
C LEU A 80 0.80 -16.85 7.50
N ILE A 81 1.94 -17.45 7.14
CA ILE A 81 3.27 -17.01 7.59
C ILE A 81 3.60 -15.61 7.06
N ALA A 82 3.38 -15.35 5.78
CA ALA A 82 3.61 -14.04 5.16
C ALA A 82 2.67 -12.99 5.78
N VAL A 83 1.41 -13.34 6.04
CA VAL A 83 0.45 -12.47 6.70
C VAL A 83 0.94 -12.08 8.11
N LEU A 84 1.36 -13.05 8.92
CA LEU A 84 1.85 -12.82 10.28
C LEU A 84 3.19 -12.08 10.31
N ASN A 85 4.09 -12.35 9.36
CA ASN A 85 5.35 -11.64 9.22
C ASN A 85 5.13 -10.17 8.81
N LYS A 86 4.25 -9.91 7.83
CA LYS A 86 3.87 -8.54 7.44
C LYS A 86 3.21 -7.77 8.58
N ALA A 87 2.45 -8.45 9.44
CA ALA A 87 1.86 -7.88 10.65
C ALA A 87 2.87 -7.69 11.81
N GLY A 88 4.15 -8.05 11.61
CA GLY A 88 5.19 -7.94 12.64
C GLY A 88 5.09 -8.96 13.77
N LYS A 89 4.23 -9.98 13.64
CA LYS A 89 4.06 -11.07 14.61
C LYS A 89 5.15 -12.13 14.49
N LEU A 90 5.77 -12.23 13.33
CA LEU A 90 6.91 -13.10 13.07
C LEU A 90 8.07 -12.29 12.49
N THR A 91 9.29 -12.52 12.98
CA THR A 91 10.49 -11.97 12.35
C THR A 91 10.79 -12.68 11.03
N ASP A 92 11.59 -12.07 10.15
CA ASP A 92 11.95 -12.66 8.86
C ASP A 92 12.65 -14.02 9.02
N GLN A 93 13.50 -14.14 10.04
CA GLN A 93 14.17 -15.39 10.38
C GLN A 93 13.16 -16.46 10.84
N GLN A 94 12.19 -16.09 11.69
CA GLN A 94 11.14 -17.01 12.14
C GLN A 94 10.27 -17.45 10.95
N ALA A 95 9.86 -16.52 10.11
CA ALA A 95 9.05 -16.79 8.93
C ALA A 95 9.76 -17.75 7.96
N ALA A 96 11.05 -17.57 7.72
CA ALA A 96 11.85 -18.46 6.87
C ALA A 96 11.90 -19.90 7.42
N ILE A 97 12.20 -20.05 8.72
CA ILE A 97 12.28 -21.36 9.38
C ILE A 97 10.91 -22.05 9.37
N MET A 98 9.86 -21.31 9.69
CA MET A 98 8.50 -21.86 9.75
C MET A 98 8.00 -22.28 8.36
N ARG A 99 8.36 -21.53 7.30
CA ARG A 99 7.95 -21.87 5.94
C ARG A 99 8.58 -23.17 5.45
N GLU A 100 9.85 -23.42 5.79
CA GLU A 100 10.51 -24.68 5.46
C GLU A 100 9.83 -25.87 6.15
N ARG A 101 9.38 -25.70 7.40
CA ARG A 101 8.69 -26.73 8.19
C ARG A 101 7.21 -26.90 7.84
N ALA A 102 6.60 -25.92 7.19
CA ALA A 102 5.16 -25.88 6.92
C ALA A 102 4.78 -26.30 5.50
N LYS A 103 5.75 -26.69 4.64
CA LYS A 103 5.48 -27.17 3.27
C LYS A 103 4.40 -28.25 3.28
N GLY A 104 3.31 -28.03 2.55
CA GLY A 104 2.17 -28.95 2.45
C GLY A 104 1.22 -28.97 3.66
N THR A 105 1.32 -28.02 4.59
CA THR A 105 0.36 -27.89 5.70
C THR A 105 -0.70 -26.83 5.39
N ALA A 106 -1.99 -27.16 5.59
CA ALA A 106 -3.08 -26.18 5.56
C ALA A 106 -2.93 -25.09 6.65
N ASP A 107 -3.45 -23.88 6.37
CA ASP A 107 -3.30 -22.71 7.25
C ASP A 107 -3.89 -22.97 8.64
N LYS A 108 -5.00 -23.72 8.73
CA LYS A 108 -5.65 -24.04 10.01
C LYS A 108 -4.75 -24.87 10.91
N ALA A 109 -4.10 -25.90 10.38
CA ALA A 109 -3.18 -26.73 11.15
C ALA A 109 -1.91 -25.95 11.53
N LEU A 110 -1.43 -25.06 10.65
CA LEU A 110 -0.34 -24.16 10.97
C LEU A 110 -0.70 -23.17 12.09
N ALA A 111 -1.87 -22.53 12.03
CA ALA A 111 -2.38 -21.64 13.05
C ALA A 111 -2.43 -22.32 14.43
N MET A 112 -2.98 -23.54 14.50
CA MET A 112 -3.04 -24.30 15.74
C MET A 112 -1.64 -24.60 16.33
N ARG A 113 -0.65 -24.91 15.48
CA ARG A 113 0.74 -25.11 15.93
C ARG A 113 1.35 -23.82 16.47
N LEU A 114 1.13 -22.69 15.80
CA LEU A 114 1.68 -21.39 16.22
C LEU A 114 1.05 -20.91 17.54
N ILE A 115 -0.25 -21.15 17.72
CA ILE A 115 -0.96 -20.90 18.98
C ILE A 115 -0.43 -21.82 20.08
N GLY A 116 -0.35 -23.12 19.83
CA GLY A 116 0.12 -24.09 20.82
C GLY A 116 1.57 -23.85 21.27
N ALA A 117 2.39 -23.26 20.41
CA ALA A 117 3.77 -22.87 20.70
C ALA A 117 3.91 -21.43 21.24
N ASN A 118 2.79 -20.74 21.56
CA ASN A 118 2.75 -19.38 22.10
C ASN A 118 3.45 -18.30 21.24
N TYR A 119 3.56 -18.51 19.92
CA TYR A 119 4.09 -17.47 19.02
C TYR A 119 3.07 -16.37 18.75
N VAL A 120 1.80 -16.74 18.62
CA VAL A 120 0.68 -15.84 18.31
C VAL A 120 -0.60 -16.32 18.98
N SER A 121 -1.51 -15.41 19.29
CA SER A 121 -2.86 -15.76 19.75
C SER A 121 -3.85 -15.91 18.58
N GLN A 122 -5.04 -16.48 18.85
CA GLN A 122 -6.13 -16.49 17.87
C GLN A 122 -6.53 -15.07 17.45
N VAL A 123 -6.55 -14.13 18.39
CA VAL A 123 -6.88 -12.72 18.14
C VAL A 123 -5.83 -12.09 17.22
N ASP A 124 -4.54 -12.39 17.43
CA ASP A 124 -3.47 -11.91 16.55
C ASP A 124 -3.63 -12.42 15.12
N ILE A 125 -3.98 -13.69 14.94
CA ILE A 125 -4.20 -14.28 13.62
C ILE A 125 -5.39 -13.60 12.92
N VAL A 126 -6.53 -13.50 13.60
CA VAL A 126 -7.73 -12.87 13.04
C VAL A 126 -7.47 -11.42 12.63
N ASN A 127 -6.82 -10.64 13.50
CA ASN A 127 -6.50 -9.24 13.21
C ASN A 127 -5.48 -9.11 12.08
N SER A 128 -4.47 -9.97 12.02
CA SER A 128 -3.45 -9.96 10.95
C SER A 128 -4.07 -10.29 9.60
N ILE A 129 -4.97 -11.28 9.54
CA ILE A 129 -5.70 -11.63 8.31
C ILE A 129 -6.61 -10.47 7.88
N LYS A 130 -7.39 -9.90 8.80
CA LYS A 130 -8.25 -8.74 8.48
C LYS A 130 -7.43 -7.58 7.92
N GLN A 131 -6.34 -7.22 8.58
CA GLN A 131 -5.48 -6.13 8.14
C GLN A 131 -4.90 -6.41 6.75
N PHE A 132 -4.38 -7.62 6.51
CA PHE A 132 -3.83 -8.00 5.21
C PHE A 132 -4.87 -7.88 4.09
N VAL A 133 -6.08 -8.40 4.32
CA VAL A 133 -7.17 -8.34 3.34
C VAL A 133 -7.58 -6.89 3.06
N LEU A 134 -7.69 -6.06 4.11
CA LEU A 134 -7.99 -4.64 3.97
C LEU A 134 -6.90 -3.87 3.21
N ASP A 135 -5.62 -4.13 3.49
CA ASP A 135 -4.50 -3.49 2.78
C ASP A 135 -4.56 -3.77 1.28
N VAL A 136 -4.84 -5.02 0.89
CA VAL A 136 -5.00 -5.39 -0.52
C VAL A 136 -6.20 -4.66 -1.12
N VAL A 137 -7.34 -4.69 -0.46
CA VAL A 137 -8.57 -4.04 -0.96
C VAL A 137 -8.40 -2.54 -1.12
N TYR A 138 -7.81 -1.84 -0.14
CA TYR A 138 -7.57 -0.41 -0.26
C TYR A 138 -6.58 -0.06 -1.37
N ASN A 139 -5.57 -0.90 -1.61
CA ASN A 139 -4.69 -0.75 -2.78
C ASN A 139 -5.48 -0.92 -4.09
N LEU A 140 -6.33 -1.94 -4.19
CA LEU A 140 -7.16 -2.14 -5.39
C LEU A 140 -8.12 -0.98 -5.64
N MET A 141 -8.63 -0.35 -4.59
CA MET A 141 -9.50 0.82 -4.73
C MET A 141 -8.78 2.02 -5.36
N SER A 142 -7.45 2.11 -5.28
CA SER A 142 -6.67 3.17 -5.95
C SER A 142 -6.30 2.86 -7.40
N TRP A 143 -6.78 1.73 -7.96
CA TRP A 143 -6.52 1.39 -9.37
C TRP A 143 -7.58 2.04 -10.28
N HIS A 144 -7.10 2.74 -11.30
CA HIS A 144 -7.94 3.54 -12.19
C HIS A 144 -8.32 2.82 -13.50
N SER A 145 -7.66 1.70 -13.81
CA SER A 145 -7.94 0.89 -15.00
C SER A 145 -7.58 -0.57 -14.75
N GLY A 146 -8.17 -1.44 -15.54
CA GLY A 146 -7.93 -2.88 -15.52
C GLY A 146 -9.22 -3.62 -15.83
N PRO A 147 -9.22 -4.55 -16.81
CA PRO A 147 -10.34 -5.47 -17.00
C PRO A 147 -10.59 -6.26 -15.72
N PHE A 148 -11.85 -6.48 -15.39
CA PHE A 148 -12.26 -7.33 -14.27
C PHE A 148 -13.36 -8.30 -14.70
N GLN A 149 -13.45 -9.40 -13.97
CA GLN A 149 -14.49 -10.40 -14.09
C GLN A 149 -14.87 -10.91 -12.71
N PHE A 150 -16.17 -11.07 -12.46
CA PHE A 150 -16.70 -11.70 -11.27
C PHE A 150 -17.31 -13.05 -11.61
N ASP A 151 -16.76 -14.10 -11.02
CA ASP A 151 -17.23 -15.47 -11.17
C ASP A 151 -18.11 -15.85 -9.97
N ASP A 152 -19.41 -16.03 -10.21
CA ASP A 152 -20.35 -16.47 -9.18
C ASP A 152 -20.02 -17.87 -8.70
N ASN A 153 -20.19 -18.10 -7.40
CA ASN A 153 -19.98 -19.39 -6.75
C ASN A 153 -18.57 -19.98 -6.93
N ALA A 154 -17.59 -19.19 -7.40
CA ALA A 154 -16.18 -19.51 -7.28
C ALA A 154 -15.79 -19.44 -5.79
N LEU A 155 -15.88 -20.59 -5.13
CA LEU A 155 -15.76 -20.70 -3.68
C LEU A 155 -14.30 -20.59 -3.21
N PRO A 156 -14.10 -20.13 -1.96
CA PRO A 156 -12.78 -20.08 -1.35
C PRO A 156 -12.17 -21.50 -1.19
N GLN A 157 -10.84 -21.63 -1.29
CA GLN A 157 -10.13 -22.87 -1.01
C GLN A 157 -10.33 -23.31 0.45
N GLU A 158 -10.68 -24.57 0.70
CA GLU A 158 -10.99 -25.06 2.06
C GLU A 158 -9.79 -25.02 3.03
N ASP A 159 -8.57 -24.99 2.51
CA ASP A 159 -7.33 -25.05 3.31
C ASP A 159 -6.91 -23.72 3.95
N ARG A 160 -7.71 -22.66 3.78
CA ARG A 160 -7.41 -21.29 4.26
C ARG A 160 -8.32 -20.84 5.40
N ILE A 161 -7.82 -19.92 6.20
CA ILE A 161 -8.60 -19.26 7.26
C ILE A 161 -9.24 -18.00 6.67
N TYR A 162 -10.57 -17.97 6.62
CA TYR A 162 -11.33 -16.80 6.16
C TYR A 162 -11.90 -16.03 7.33
N VAL A 163 -11.77 -14.72 7.27
CA VAL A 163 -12.34 -13.81 8.26
C VAL A 163 -13.30 -12.87 7.54
N PRO A 164 -14.62 -13.00 7.73
CA PRO A 164 -15.59 -12.11 7.10
C PRO A 164 -15.42 -10.67 7.57
N ILE A 165 -15.49 -9.74 6.62
CA ILE A 165 -15.41 -8.29 6.81
C ILE A 165 -16.62 -7.66 6.11
N ASP A 166 -17.36 -6.85 6.87
CA ASP A 166 -18.50 -6.10 6.35
C ASP A 166 -18.02 -4.97 5.43
N LEU A 167 -18.58 -4.91 4.22
CA LEU A 167 -18.09 -4.04 3.15
C LEU A 167 -18.48 -2.57 3.35
N GLU A 168 -19.55 -2.26 4.10
CA GLU A 168 -20.06 -0.91 4.29
C GLU A 168 -18.96 0.03 4.81
N ASN A 169 -18.29 -0.38 5.88
CA ASN A 169 -17.21 0.40 6.48
C ASN A 169 -15.98 0.45 5.58
N VAL A 170 -15.69 -0.63 4.85
CA VAL A 170 -14.56 -0.70 3.90
C VAL A 170 -14.77 0.26 2.73
N ILE A 171 -15.98 0.33 2.19
CA ILE A 171 -16.35 1.21 1.08
C ILE A 171 -16.24 2.68 1.52
N ILE A 172 -16.80 3.02 2.69
CA ILE A 172 -16.77 4.40 3.21
C ILE A 172 -15.32 4.83 3.49
N GLU A 173 -14.55 3.97 4.16
CA GLU A 173 -13.16 4.27 4.49
C GLU A 173 -12.27 4.32 3.24
N GLY A 174 -12.49 3.43 2.28
CA GLY A 174 -11.79 3.45 0.99
C GLY A 174 -12.07 4.73 0.21
N ALA A 175 -13.32 5.16 0.11
CA ALA A 175 -13.68 6.42 -0.54
C ALA A 175 -13.04 7.64 0.16
N ARG A 176 -13.01 7.65 1.50
CA ARG A 176 -12.33 8.70 2.29
C ARG A 176 -10.84 8.75 1.99
N ARG A 177 -10.17 7.58 1.88
CA ARG A 177 -8.75 7.49 1.56
C ARG A 177 -8.44 7.99 0.15
N LEU A 178 -9.24 7.59 -0.84
CA LEU A 178 -9.08 8.06 -2.22
C LEU A 178 -9.17 9.57 -2.32
N LYS A 179 -10.21 10.17 -1.70
CA LYS A 179 -10.36 11.62 -1.67
C LYS A 179 -9.14 12.31 -1.04
N LYS A 180 -8.64 11.78 0.08
CA LYS A 180 -7.44 12.32 0.74
C LYS A 180 -6.20 12.20 -0.15
N ASP A 181 -6.06 11.11 -0.88
CA ASP A 181 -4.95 10.90 -1.80
C ASP A 181 -5.03 11.85 -3.01
N GLU A 182 -6.23 12.11 -3.53
CA GLU A 182 -6.47 13.14 -4.56
C GLU A 182 -6.12 14.55 -4.07
N GLU A 183 -6.54 14.91 -2.85
CA GLU A 183 -6.19 16.20 -2.22
C GLU A 183 -4.67 16.35 -2.06
N LEU A 184 -3.97 15.28 -1.67
CA LEU A 184 -2.51 15.26 -1.57
C LEU A 184 -1.81 15.42 -2.92
N LEU A 185 -2.32 14.75 -3.96
CA LEU A 185 -1.81 14.88 -5.33
C LEU A 185 -2.03 16.30 -5.88
N ALA A 186 -3.15 16.93 -5.53
CA ALA A 186 -3.43 18.32 -5.91
C ALA A 186 -2.53 19.32 -5.16
N ALA A 187 -2.30 19.12 -3.86
CA ALA A 187 -1.49 20.00 -3.02
C ALA A 187 -0.01 19.96 -3.40
N ILE A 188 0.53 18.77 -3.64
CA ILE A 188 1.89 18.58 -4.12
C ILE A 188 1.75 17.80 -5.42
N PRO A 189 1.72 18.43 -6.60
CA PRO A 189 1.60 17.71 -7.88
C PRO A 189 2.96 17.15 -8.32
N ASN A 190 4.03 17.93 -8.16
CA ASN A 190 5.37 17.56 -8.59
C ASN A 190 6.29 17.25 -7.39
N LEU A 191 7.05 16.15 -7.45
CA LEU A 191 8.05 15.78 -6.44
C LEU A 191 9.45 16.30 -6.74
N ASP A 192 9.66 16.91 -7.90
CA ASP A 192 10.94 17.48 -8.33
C ASP A 192 11.14 18.93 -7.85
N VAL A 193 10.41 19.30 -6.78
CA VAL A 193 10.58 20.54 -6.00
C VAL A 193 11.35 20.24 -4.71
N ALA A 194 11.97 21.26 -4.10
CA ALA A 194 12.79 21.09 -2.91
C ALA A 194 12.08 21.56 -1.63
N LEU A 195 12.63 21.16 -0.47
CA LEU A 195 12.16 21.59 0.84
C LEU A 195 13.21 22.47 1.51
N LYS A 196 12.78 23.54 2.16
CA LYS A 196 13.62 24.32 3.07
C LYS A 196 12.97 24.43 4.45
N PHE A 197 13.79 24.79 5.43
CA PHE A 197 13.29 25.18 6.74
C PHE A 197 12.76 26.62 6.68
N PRO A 198 11.73 26.96 7.49
CA PRO A 198 11.34 28.34 7.73
C PRO A 198 12.46 29.10 8.45
N GLU A 199 12.36 30.44 8.54
CA GLU A 199 13.41 31.29 9.12
C GLU A 199 13.77 30.93 10.58
N ASN A 200 12.77 30.54 11.40
CA ASN A 200 12.94 30.18 12.81
C ASN A 200 12.62 28.69 13.10
N PRO A 201 13.39 27.72 12.58
CA PRO A 201 13.06 26.30 12.74
C PRO A 201 13.15 25.83 14.20
N LYS A 202 14.09 26.37 14.99
CA LYS A 202 14.28 25.98 16.40
C LYS A 202 13.01 26.20 17.24
N GLU A 203 12.33 27.32 17.03
CA GLU A 203 11.10 27.65 17.75
C GLU A 203 9.93 26.78 17.27
N LYS A 204 9.82 26.59 15.96
CA LYS A 204 8.75 25.79 15.35
C LYS A 204 8.79 24.33 15.77
N PHE A 205 9.97 23.74 15.97
CA PHE A 205 10.12 22.34 16.39
C PHE A 205 10.04 22.14 17.91
N LYS A 206 9.92 23.20 18.72
CA LYS A 206 9.89 23.09 20.17
C LYS A 206 8.59 22.43 20.63
N GLY A 207 8.71 21.30 21.34
CA GLY A 207 7.57 20.56 21.89
C GLY A 207 6.79 19.71 20.88
N ILE A 208 7.26 19.62 19.63
CA ILE A 208 6.66 18.78 18.60
C ILE A 208 7.14 17.34 18.74
N HIS A 209 6.18 16.42 18.63
CA HIS A 209 6.43 14.99 18.60
C HIS A 209 6.29 14.51 17.16
N LEU A 210 7.42 14.18 16.53
CA LEU A 210 7.44 13.58 15.20
C LEU A 210 7.72 12.09 15.30
N SER A 211 7.13 11.33 14.38
CA SER A 211 7.45 9.93 14.15
C SER A 211 8.89 9.74 13.66
N VAL A 212 9.39 8.50 13.70
CA VAL A 212 10.74 8.18 13.19
C VAL A 212 10.87 8.48 11.70
N GLU A 213 9.80 8.26 10.94
CA GLU A 213 9.76 8.49 9.49
C GLU A 213 9.72 9.98 9.16
N GLU A 214 8.94 10.76 9.90
CA GLU A 214 8.92 12.22 9.79
C GLU A 214 10.29 12.82 10.11
N TRP A 215 10.95 12.37 11.18
CA TRP A 215 12.30 12.80 11.52
C TRP A 215 13.33 12.46 10.44
N ARG A 216 13.19 11.27 9.82
CA ARG A 216 14.01 10.90 8.68
C ARG A 216 13.83 11.89 7.55
N VAL A 217 12.61 12.22 7.14
CA VAL A 217 12.36 13.24 6.09
C VAL A 217 12.97 14.59 6.47
N VAL A 218 12.73 15.06 7.70
CA VAL A 218 13.28 16.32 8.23
C VAL A 218 14.80 16.37 8.13
N SER A 219 15.51 15.26 8.37
CA SER A 219 16.97 15.22 8.29
C SER A 219 17.56 15.56 6.92
N PHE A 220 16.81 15.27 5.85
CA PHE A 220 17.20 15.50 4.46
C PHE A 220 16.71 16.84 3.90
N VAL A 221 15.93 17.61 4.66
CA VAL A 221 15.44 18.94 4.23
C VAL A 221 16.63 19.84 3.92
N ASN A 222 16.68 20.28 2.67
CA ASN A 222 17.70 21.17 2.10
C ASN A 222 17.17 21.71 0.77
N PRO A 223 17.32 23.01 0.45
CA PRO A 223 16.91 23.59 -0.83
C PRO A 223 17.50 22.92 -2.08
N LYS A 224 18.52 22.08 -1.94
CA LYS A 224 19.16 21.31 -3.03
C LYS A 224 18.56 19.91 -3.22
N ASN A 225 17.84 19.38 -2.24
CA ASN A 225 17.26 18.04 -2.28
C ASN A 225 15.80 18.13 -2.72
N THR A 226 15.45 17.46 -3.82
CA THR A 226 14.05 17.35 -4.22
C THR A 226 13.29 16.38 -3.32
N ILE A 227 11.98 16.54 -3.20
CA ILE A 227 11.12 15.61 -2.46
C ILE A 227 11.32 14.18 -3.00
N ARG A 228 11.44 14.01 -4.33
CA ARG A 228 11.74 12.71 -4.96
C ARG A 228 13.06 12.11 -4.48
N ALA A 229 14.11 12.92 -4.36
CA ALA A 229 15.40 12.46 -3.86
C ALA A 229 15.33 12.04 -2.39
N ILE A 230 14.57 12.78 -1.57
CA ILE A 230 14.31 12.45 -0.16
C ILE A 230 13.55 11.13 -0.05
N ALA A 231 12.51 10.93 -0.87
CA ALA A 231 11.73 9.71 -0.90
C ALA A 231 12.61 8.48 -1.20
N LYS A 232 13.43 8.57 -2.25
CA LYS A 232 14.36 7.51 -2.64
C LYS A 232 15.39 7.21 -1.55
N ALA A 233 15.93 8.22 -0.89
CA ALA A 233 16.89 8.04 0.20
C ALA A 233 16.28 7.34 1.43
N ASN A 234 14.97 7.49 1.63
CA ASN A 234 14.23 6.90 2.76
C ASN A 234 13.45 5.64 2.38
N ASN A 235 13.58 5.16 1.14
CA ASN A 235 12.82 4.02 0.60
C ASN A 235 11.30 4.19 0.78
N MET A 236 10.81 5.41 0.54
CA MET A 236 9.40 5.77 0.59
C MET A 236 8.81 5.84 -0.82
N SER A 237 7.56 5.44 -0.96
CA SER A 237 6.76 5.67 -2.16
C SER A 237 6.40 7.16 -2.34
N ASP A 238 6.02 7.51 -3.56
CA ASP A 238 5.58 8.86 -3.91
C ASP A 238 4.39 9.35 -3.05
N MET A 239 3.48 8.46 -2.64
CA MET A 239 2.35 8.85 -1.77
C MET A 239 2.75 8.98 -0.30
N GLU A 240 3.64 8.12 0.21
CA GLU A 240 4.14 8.22 1.59
C GLU A 240 4.90 9.53 1.80
N ILE A 241 5.80 9.90 0.87
CA ILE A 241 6.52 11.17 0.99
C ILE A 241 5.60 12.38 0.87
N ARG A 242 4.59 12.36 -0.03
CA ARG A 242 3.60 13.45 -0.13
C ARG A 242 2.86 13.64 1.18
N ARG A 243 2.41 12.55 1.83
CA ARG A 243 1.72 12.60 3.13
C ARG A 243 2.57 13.28 4.20
N ILE A 244 3.82 12.83 4.35
CA ILE A 244 4.73 13.39 5.35
C ILE A 244 5.03 14.86 5.04
N VAL A 245 5.38 15.19 3.81
CA VAL A 245 5.72 16.57 3.42
C VAL A 245 4.52 17.50 3.59
N TYR A 246 3.33 17.08 3.16
CA TYR A 246 2.11 17.85 3.35
C TYR A 246 1.83 18.12 4.83
N MET A 247 1.95 17.10 5.70
CA MET A 247 1.79 17.30 7.15
C MET A 247 2.81 18.29 7.73
N LEU A 248 4.09 18.18 7.33
CA LEU A 248 5.15 19.08 7.80
C LEU A 248 4.95 20.52 7.28
N GLU A 249 4.48 20.68 6.05
CA GLU A 249 4.22 21.97 5.42
C GLU A 249 3.01 22.67 6.04
N GLN A 250 1.91 21.94 6.25
CA GLN A 250 0.73 22.44 6.98
C GLN A 250 1.04 22.81 8.44
N ALA A 251 1.98 22.11 9.08
CA ALA A 251 2.46 22.45 10.42
C ALA A 251 3.46 23.64 10.43
N GLY A 252 3.84 24.17 9.27
CA GLY A 252 4.81 25.24 9.11
C GLY A 252 6.23 24.85 9.53
N LEU A 253 6.57 23.55 9.45
CA LEU A 253 7.89 23.00 9.78
C LEU A 253 8.83 22.98 8.59
N VAL A 254 8.28 22.95 7.38
CA VAL A 254 9.01 23.02 6.12
C VAL A 254 8.25 23.91 5.14
N GLU A 255 8.97 24.47 4.18
CA GLU A 255 8.40 25.22 3.05
C GLU A 255 8.82 24.56 1.74
N ILE A 256 7.87 24.45 0.80
CA ILE A 256 8.14 23.95 -0.56
C ILE A 256 8.69 25.09 -1.40
N VAL A 257 9.82 24.85 -2.06
CA VAL A 257 10.48 25.82 -2.93
C VAL A 257 10.84 25.22 -4.28
N ALA A 258 10.90 26.07 -5.30
CA ALA A 258 11.47 25.68 -6.59
C ALA A 258 12.91 25.16 -6.38
N PRO A 259 13.32 24.10 -7.10
CA PRO A 259 14.67 23.57 -6.98
C PRO A 259 15.67 24.63 -7.41
N ALA A 260 16.74 24.82 -6.64
CA ALA A 260 17.79 25.78 -6.99
C ALA A 260 18.37 25.45 -8.38
N PRO A 261 18.62 26.48 -9.24
CA PRO A 261 19.17 26.25 -10.58
C PRO A 261 20.52 25.51 -10.47
N GLY A 262 20.53 24.25 -10.91
CA GLY A 262 21.70 23.35 -10.83
C GLY A 262 21.40 21.92 -10.36
N SER A 263 20.23 21.62 -9.77
CA SER A 263 19.91 20.24 -9.33
C SER A 263 19.26 19.36 -10.40
N MET A 264 18.68 19.94 -11.45
CA MET A 264 17.98 19.21 -12.53
C MET A 264 18.91 18.44 -13.48
N ALA A 265 20.24 18.62 -13.39
CA ALA A 265 21.20 18.08 -14.34
C ALA A 265 21.82 16.71 -13.97
N LYS A 266 21.32 16.00 -12.94
CA LYS A 266 21.94 14.71 -12.52
C LYS A 266 21.00 13.50 -12.44
N SER A 267 19.77 13.56 -12.96
CA SER A 267 18.88 12.38 -12.99
C SER A 267 18.89 11.58 -14.29
N ALA A 268 19.66 11.99 -15.31
CA ALA A 268 19.78 11.23 -16.55
C ALA A 268 21.26 10.92 -16.87
N THR A 269 21.77 9.77 -16.42
CA THR A 269 22.59 8.79 -17.18
C THR A 269 23.37 7.78 -16.31
N THR A 270 23.10 6.50 -16.58
CA THR A 270 24.00 5.32 -16.56
C THR A 270 24.44 4.69 -15.20
N PRO A 271 24.32 3.35 -15.04
CA PRO A 271 24.60 2.65 -13.78
C PRO A 271 26.10 2.42 -13.58
N THR A 272 26.69 3.06 -12.56
CA THR A 272 28.00 2.66 -12.04
C THR A 272 27.83 1.73 -10.85
N ARG A 273 28.23 0.48 -11.05
CA ARG A 273 28.38 -0.60 -10.06
C ARG A 273 29.13 -0.07 -8.84
N ARG A 274 28.44 0.08 -7.69
CA ARG A 274 29.07 0.33 -6.39
C ARG A 274 28.87 -0.89 -5.50
N THR A 275 30.01 -1.42 -5.05
CA THR A 275 30.14 -2.52 -4.10
C THR A 275 29.48 -2.15 -2.77
N SER A 276 28.66 -3.07 -2.27
CA SER A 276 27.98 -2.99 -0.99
C SER A 276 28.99 -3.13 0.15
N LYS A 277 29.02 -2.15 1.05
CA LYS A 277 29.50 -2.35 2.42
C LYS A 277 28.31 -2.35 3.38
N PRO A 278 28.34 -3.16 4.46
CA PRO A 278 27.19 -3.36 5.32
C PRO A 278 26.89 -2.12 6.16
N GLN A 279 25.60 -1.87 6.35
CA GLN A 279 25.07 -0.71 7.06
C GLN A 279 24.97 -1.01 8.57
N PRO A 280 25.58 -0.22 9.46
CA PRO A 280 25.39 -0.41 10.89
C PRO A 280 24.04 0.19 11.35
N THR A 281 23.33 -0.62 12.11
CA THR A 281 22.09 -0.29 12.84
C THR A 281 22.39 0.61 14.04
N ILE A 282 22.05 1.91 14.03
CA ILE A 282 22.10 2.71 15.26
C ILE A 282 20.92 3.71 15.33
N LYS A 283 19.86 3.30 16.03
CA LYS A 283 18.62 4.07 16.33
C LYS A 283 18.82 5.27 17.28
N LYS A 284 20.05 5.57 17.74
CA LYS A 284 20.34 6.66 18.69
C LYS A 284 21.22 7.78 18.11
N ASP A 285 21.89 7.53 16.99
CA ASP A 285 22.93 8.42 16.46
C ASP A 285 22.39 9.44 15.44
N VAL A 286 21.17 9.23 14.95
CA VAL A 286 20.49 10.15 14.02
C VAL A 286 19.93 11.37 14.78
N VAL A 287 19.36 11.15 15.97
CA VAL A 287 18.76 12.22 16.79
C VAL A 287 19.83 13.19 17.32
N SER A 288 20.98 12.68 17.77
CA SER A 288 22.12 13.49 18.23
C SER A 288 22.73 14.32 17.10
N LYS A 289 23.05 13.68 15.97
CA LYS A 289 23.60 14.37 14.78
C LYS A 289 22.65 15.43 14.20
N LEU A 290 21.32 15.30 14.44
CA LEU A 290 20.32 16.28 14.00
C LEU A 290 20.14 17.47 14.95
N ILE A 291 20.20 17.25 16.27
CA ILE A 291 20.20 18.37 17.23
C ILE A 291 21.39 19.29 16.92
N ASP A 292 22.53 18.72 16.54
CA ASP A 292 23.73 19.50 16.18
C ASP A 292 23.56 20.24 14.86
N LYS A 293 22.90 19.64 13.85
CA LYS A 293 22.58 20.31 12.58
C LYS A 293 21.58 21.46 12.76
N ILE A 294 20.55 21.27 13.58
CA ILE A 294 19.60 22.34 13.93
C ILE A 294 20.32 23.44 14.73
N LYS A 295 21.24 23.10 15.63
CA LYS A 295 22.07 24.09 16.35
C LYS A 295 23.04 24.85 15.45
N SER A 296 23.52 24.24 14.36
CA SER A 296 24.49 24.83 13.42
C SER A 296 23.90 25.71 12.30
N ILE A 297 22.57 25.71 12.15
CA ILE A 297 21.81 26.70 11.36
C ILE A 297 21.47 27.86 12.29
#